data_AF-A0A7Y3HZT1-F1
#
_entry.id   AF-A0A7Y3HZT1-F1
#
_cell.length_a   1.000
_cell.length_b   1.000
_cell.length_c   1.000
_cell.angle_alpha   90.00
_cell.angle_beta   90.00
_cell.angle_gamma   90.00
#
_symmetry.space_group_name_H-M   'P 1'
#
loop_
_entity.id
_entity.type
_entity.pdbx_description
1 polymer ?
#
loop_
_entity_poly.entity_id
_entity_poly.type
_entity_poly.pdbx_seq_one_letter_code
_entity_poly.pdbx_strand_id
1 'polypeptide(L)'
;MKPLFLATIVFFIVASCKKDENNSPDPEEQNLASIFIDPISNISGDIAYSGGDIVDNGGSPIDLKGLCWSTSPNPTIDDQRTNKGSGDEDFTAEIFPIEFNTIYYVRAFATNGVGTAYSDEISFTSTNECTMNIFDGDVVLTSQSEINAFGLNNYCKITGDLVIRQPQNTTTDLITDLSPLENLRYIGRLWVDDTTELEDLDGLHHLSFIFDSININDNVLLANIDALGAVDSAMTSIAIRRNNSLINVDGLSGITTLIQPTGYSNPPHVYISSNPALTNIDGLGGLVNVTDDTGIALSNVPLITQVSGLSGLSGTLGNLTLVNMPGLINLEGLENIRTVGGI
;
A
#
# COMPACT_ATOMS: atom_id res chain seq x y z
N MET A 1 -114.97 -16.27 43.17
CA MET A 1 -114.73 -17.20 42.04
C MET A 1 -113.75 -16.53 41.08
N LYS A 2 -112.75 -17.30 40.64
CA LYS A 2 -111.62 -17.02 39.70
C LYS A 2 -110.26 -16.61 40.29
N PRO A 3 -109.14 -17.07 39.67
CA PRO A 3 -107.85 -17.32 40.34
C PRO A 3 -106.65 -16.53 39.77
N LEU A 4 -105.50 -16.64 40.46
CA LEU A 4 -104.11 -16.78 39.99
C LEU A 4 -103.55 -15.81 38.91
N PHE A 5 -102.46 -15.07 39.22
CA PHE A 5 -101.18 -15.20 38.48
C PHE A 5 -99.96 -14.69 39.28
N LEU A 6 -98.87 -15.40 39.05
CA LEU A 6 -97.56 -15.43 39.72
C LEU A 6 -96.61 -14.36 39.15
N ALA A 7 -95.79 -13.72 39.97
CA ALA A 7 -94.56 -13.05 39.52
C ALA A 7 -93.45 -13.18 40.58
N THR A 8 -92.49 -14.05 40.29
CA THR A 8 -91.28 -14.32 41.07
C THR A 8 -90.26 -13.22 40.82
N ILE A 9 -89.79 -12.56 41.87
CA ILE A 9 -88.72 -11.54 41.83
C ILE A 9 -87.37 -12.25 41.89
N VAL A 10 -86.52 -12.07 40.86
CA VAL A 10 -85.15 -12.57 40.79
C VAL A 10 -84.21 -11.52 41.38
N PHE A 11 -83.46 -11.89 42.42
CA PHE A 11 -82.44 -11.05 43.06
C PHE A 11 -81.07 -11.37 42.43
N PHE A 12 -80.48 -10.41 41.71
CA PHE A 12 -79.12 -10.54 41.16
C PHE A 12 -78.08 -10.29 42.27
N ILE A 13 -77.32 -11.31 42.64
CA ILE A 13 -76.10 -11.17 43.46
C ILE A 13 -74.93 -11.04 42.48
N VAL A 14 -74.29 -9.87 42.45
CA VAL A 14 -73.06 -9.65 41.69
C VAL A 14 -71.89 -10.14 42.55
N ALA A 15 -71.36 -11.32 42.22
CA ALA A 15 -70.08 -11.78 42.74
C ALA A 15 -68.97 -11.25 41.83
N SER A 16 -68.22 -10.26 42.32
CA SER A 16 -67.00 -9.77 41.66
C SER A 16 -65.86 -10.75 41.95
N CYS A 17 -65.44 -11.50 40.93
CA CYS A 17 -64.19 -12.28 40.98
C CYS A 17 -63.00 -11.32 40.86
N LYS A 18 -62.14 -11.26 41.89
CA LYS A 18 -60.79 -10.71 41.76
C LYS A 18 -60.03 -11.57 40.75
N LYS A 19 -59.51 -10.93 39.70
CA LYS A 19 -58.59 -11.53 38.74
C LYS A 19 -57.19 -11.40 39.34
N ASP A 20 -56.52 -12.51 39.57
CA ASP A 20 -55.14 -12.53 40.05
C ASP A 20 -54.23 -11.93 38.96
N GLU A 21 -53.46 -10.90 39.31
CA GLU A 21 -52.40 -10.34 38.46
C GLU A 21 -51.23 -11.33 38.42
N ASN A 22 -51.19 -12.16 37.38
CA ASN A 22 -49.95 -12.78 36.96
C ASN A 22 -49.04 -11.69 36.39
N ASN A 23 -48.23 -11.05 37.23
CA ASN A 23 -47.00 -10.39 36.80
C ASN A 23 -45.99 -11.46 36.41
N SER A 24 -46.18 -12.07 35.24
CA SER A 24 -45.03 -12.52 34.47
C SER A 24 -44.36 -11.24 33.95
N PRO A 25 -43.05 -11.01 34.17
CA PRO A 25 -42.37 -9.96 33.44
C PRO A 25 -42.62 -10.23 31.95
N ASP A 26 -43.13 -9.22 31.26
CA ASP A 26 -43.14 -9.19 29.79
C ASP A 26 -41.70 -9.50 29.34
N PRO A 27 -41.46 -10.40 28.37
CA PRO A 27 -40.09 -10.60 27.88
C PRO A 27 -39.51 -9.23 27.52
N GLU A 28 -38.37 -8.89 28.14
CA GLU A 28 -37.68 -7.62 27.86
C GLU A 28 -37.50 -7.51 26.35
N GLU A 29 -38.02 -6.42 25.78
CA GLU A 29 -37.99 -6.18 24.34
C GLU A 29 -36.54 -6.10 23.87
N GLN A 30 -36.11 -7.12 23.11
CA GLN A 30 -34.75 -7.17 22.57
C GLN A 30 -34.66 -6.34 21.29
N ASN A 31 -33.69 -5.45 21.26
CA ASN A 31 -33.37 -4.57 20.14
C ASN A 31 -31.94 -4.82 19.66
N LEU A 32 -31.59 -4.22 18.53
CA LEU A 32 -30.17 -4.10 18.14
C LEU A 32 -29.41 -3.28 19.18
N ALA A 33 -28.12 -3.57 19.33
CA ALA A 33 -27.23 -2.75 20.15
C ALA A 33 -27.12 -1.30 19.63
N SER A 34 -26.77 -0.37 20.51
CA SER A 34 -26.43 1.02 20.17
C SER A 34 -24.94 1.24 20.38
N ILE A 35 -24.24 1.68 19.33
CA ILE A 35 -22.79 1.82 19.31
C ILE A 35 -22.37 3.11 18.62
N PHE A 36 -21.39 3.82 19.18
CA PHE A 36 -20.69 4.93 18.53
C PHE A 36 -19.28 4.52 18.11
N ILE A 37 -18.74 5.19 17.10
CA ILE A 37 -17.36 5.01 16.66
C ILE A 37 -16.49 6.14 17.20
N ASP A 38 -15.32 5.79 17.71
CA ASP A 38 -14.31 6.77 18.10
C ASP A 38 -13.62 7.38 16.87
N PRO A 39 -13.16 8.63 16.93
CA PRO A 39 -12.38 9.24 15.86
C PRO A 39 -11.18 8.38 15.45
N ILE A 40 -10.84 8.42 14.17
CA ILE A 40 -9.60 7.79 13.67
C ILE A 40 -8.39 8.48 14.33
N SER A 41 -7.43 7.67 14.76
CA SER A 41 -6.19 8.08 15.41
C SER A 41 -5.00 7.28 14.87
N ASN A 42 -3.79 7.78 15.12
CA ASN A 42 -2.52 7.11 14.77
C ASN A 42 -2.52 6.54 13.34
N ILE A 43 -2.93 7.34 12.35
CA ILE A 43 -2.88 6.97 10.94
C ILE A 43 -1.40 6.91 10.55
N SER A 44 -0.93 5.72 10.21
CA SER A 44 0.44 5.44 9.85
C SER A 44 0.43 4.54 8.64
N GLY A 45 0.29 5.11 7.45
CA GLY A 45 0.48 4.38 6.21
C GLY A 45 -0.44 3.18 5.98
N ASP A 46 0.00 2.02 6.45
CA ASP A 46 -0.63 0.71 6.38
C ASP A 46 -1.47 0.35 7.62
N ILE A 47 -1.45 1.18 8.66
CA ILE A 47 -2.26 1.01 9.88
C ILE A 47 -3.02 2.30 10.25
N ALA A 48 -4.17 2.14 10.90
CA ALA A 48 -4.86 3.20 11.63
C ALA A 48 -5.54 2.62 12.87
N TYR A 49 -5.96 3.47 13.81
CA TYR A 49 -6.63 3.04 15.03
C TYR A 49 -7.96 3.77 15.23
N SER A 50 -8.93 3.05 15.79
CA SER A 50 -10.22 3.59 16.25
C SER A 50 -10.78 2.67 17.33
N GLY A 51 -12.04 2.83 17.69
CA GLY A 51 -12.72 2.12 18.76
C GLY A 51 -14.22 2.19 18.61
N GLY A 52 -14.91 1.48 19.49
CA GLY A 52 -16.36 1.53 19.60
C GLY A 52 -16.79 1.68 21.05
N ASP A 53 -17.69 2.64 21.28
CA ASP A 53 -18.37 2.91 22.55
C ASP A 53 -19.74 2.23 22.52
N ILE A 54 -19.94 1.22 23.37
CA ILE A 54 -21.19 0.47 23.46
C ILE A 54 -22.10 1.15 24.48
N VAL A 55 -23.13 1.82 23.99
CA VAL A 55 -24.08 2.59 24.80
C VAL A 55 -25.17 1.69 25.40
N ASP A 56 -25.64 0.71 24.63
CA ASP A 56 -26.67 -0.23 25.03
C ASP A 56 -26.53 -1.54 24.25
N ASN A 57 -26.66 -2.68 24.93
CA ASN A 57 -26.66 -4.00 24.30
C ASN A 57 -28.03 -4.38 23.73
N GLY A 58 -29.06 -3.54 23.93
CA GLY A 58 -30.40 -3.75 23.41
C GLY A 58 -31.15 -4.89 24.11
N GLY A 59 -30.81 -5.22 25.36
CA GLY A 59 -31.46 -6.28 26.13
C GLY A 59 -31.02 -7.70 25.77
N SER A 60 -29.99 -7.85 24.93
CA SER A 60 -29.32 -9.13 24.64
C SER A 60 -27.81 -8.95 24.76
N PRO A 61 -27.07 -9.90 25.36
CA PRO A 61 -25.60 -9.84 25.41
C PRO A 61 -24.97 -9.68 24.02
N ILE A 62 -23.87 -8.92 23.94
CA ILE A 62 -23.07 -8.83 22.72
C ILE A 62 -22.20 -10.07 22.55
N ASP A 63 -22.37 -10.77 21.43
CA ASP A 63 -21.64 -11.99 21.05
C ASP A 63 -20.34 -11.67 20.29
N LEU A 64 -20.32 -10.56 19.54
CA LEU A 64 -19.17 -10.13 18.74
C LEU A 64 -19.19 -8.62 18.50
N LYS A 65 -18.04 -7.97 18.68
CA LYS A 65 -17.83 -6.56 18.33
C LYS A 65 -16.51 -6.32 17.61
N GLY A 66 -16.38 -5.17 16.97
CA GLY A 66 -15.16 -4.75 16.30
C GLY A 66 -15.37 -3.56 15.37
N LEU A 67 -14.39 -3.33 14.50
CA LEU A 67 -14.46 -2.39 13.38
C LEU A 67 -14.62 -3.17 12.07
N CYS A 68 -15.33 -2.60 11.11
CA CYS A 68 -15.31 -3.02 9.71
C CYS A 68 -14.94 -1.84 8.81
N TRP A 69 -14.19 -2.10 7.74
CA TRP A 69 -13.71 -1.06 6.82
C TRP A 69 -13.62 -1.53 5.37
N SER A 70 -13.70 -0.56 4.46
CA SER A 70 -13.61 -0.78 3.01
C SER A 70 -13.23 0.53 2.31
N THR A 71 -12.79 0.44 1.04
CA THR A 71 -12.62 1.60 0.15
C THR A 71 -13.95 2.05 -0.46
N SER A 72 -15.01 1.26 -0.28
CA SER A 72 -16.38 1.62 -0.65
C SER A 72 -17.21 2.04 0.57
N PRO A 73 -18.12 3.02 0.44
CA PRO A 73 -19.01 3.42 1.53
C PRO A 73 -19.92 2.29 2.00
N ASN A 74 -20.32 2.37 3.26
CA ASN A 74 -21.14 1.44 4.04
C ASN A 74 -20.50 0.07 4.26
N PRO A 75 -19.28 -0.01 4.82
CA PRO A 75 -18.67 -1.30 5.14
C PRO A 75 -19.56 -2.07 6.13
N THR A 76 -19.51 -3.39 6.00
CA THR A 76 -20.24 -4.34 6.83
C THR A 76 -19.29 -5.39 7.39
N ILE A 77 -19.80 -6.28 8.23
CA ILE A 77 -19.03 -7.43 8.70
C ILE A 77 -18.59 -8.38 7.58
N ASP A 78 -19.09 -8.27 6.34
CA ASP A 78 -18.61 -9.07 5.20
C ASP A 78 -17.34 -8.50 4.54
N ASP A 79 -16.98 -7.24 4.86
CA ASP A 79 -15.74 -6.58 4.44
C ASP A 79 -14.55 -6.93 5.37
N GLN A 80 -13.46 -6.15 5.29
CA GLN A 80 -12.36 -6.25 6.24
C GLN A 80 -12.87 -5.88 7.64
N ARG A 81 -12.51 -6.67 8.66
CA ARG A 81 -12.98 -6.44 10.03
C ARG A 81 -12.03 -6.93 11.10
N THR A 82 -12.15 -6.35 12.28
CA THR A 82 -11.56 -6.89 13.51
C THR A 82 -12.55 -7.76 14.28
N ASN A 83 -12.01 -8.52 15.23
CA ASN A 83 -12.78 -9.26 16.22
C ASN A 83 -12.27 -8.89 17.61
N LYS A 84 -13.11 -8.21 18.39
CA LYS A 84 -12.83 -7.78 19.77
C LYS A 84 -13.63 -8.57 20.81
N GLY A 85 -14.16 -9.73 20.41
CA GLY A 85 -14.85 -10.66 21.28
C GLY A 85 -16.27 -10.23 21.67
N SER A 86 -16.81 -10.91 22.67
CA SER A 86 -18.12 -10.66 23.29
C SER A 86 -18.02 -9.66 24.45
N GLY A 87 -19.16 -9.21 24.96
CA GLY A 87 -19.25 -8.36 26.15
C GLY A 87 -19.58 -6.91 25.83
N ASP A 88 -20.08 -6.21 26.85
CA ASP A 88 -20.68 -4.89 26.71
C ASP A 88 -19.67 -3.74 26.89
N GLU A 89 -18.40 -4.06 27.14
CA GLU A 89 -17.34 -3.06 27.30
C GLU A 89 -16.87 -2.43 25.98
N ASP A 90 -16.51 -1.16 26.03
CA ASP A 90 -15.89 -0.44 24.91
C ASP A 90 -14.58 -1.10 24.46
N PHE A 91 -14.18 -0.82 23.22
CA PHE A 91 -12.97 -1.40 22.66
C PHE A 91 -12.19 -0.43 21.80
N THR A 92 -10.90 -0.68 21.69
CA THR A 92 -10.02 -0.09 20.66
C THR A 92 -9.51 -1.18 19.73
N ALA A 93 -9.32 -0.83 18.46
CA ALA A 93 -8.92 -1.75 17.40
C ALA A 93 -7.96 -1.11 16.41
N GLU A 94 -7.08 -1.95 15.87
CA GLU A 94 -6.21 -1.64 14.74
C GLU A 94 -6.96 -1.95 13.44
N ILE A 95 -6.86 -1.04 12.48
CA ILE A 95 -7.37 -1.15 11.11
C ILE A 95 -6.16 -1.51 10.25
N PHE A 96 -6.05 -2.79 9.90
CA PHE A 96 -4.94 -3.35 9.12
C PHE A 96 -5.41 -4.58 8.33
N PRO A 97 -5.00 -4.76 7.07
CA PRO A 97 -4.16 -3.84 6.29
C PRO A 97 -4.97 -2.68 5.67
N ILE A 98 -4.30 -1.55 5.43
CA ILE A 98 -4.80 -0.46 4.56
C ILE A 98 -3.73 -0.06 3.52
N GLU A 99 -4.17 0.40 2.36
CA GLU A 99 -3.32 0.95 1.31
C GLU A 99 -3.04 2.43 1.57
N PHE A 100 -1.92 2.94 1.08
CA PHE A 100 -1.52 4.34 1.21
C PHE A 100 -2.39 5.27 0.36
N ASN A 101 -2.49 6.54 0.76
CA ASN A 101 -3.19 7.59 0.03
C ASN A 101 -4.61 7.17 -0.42
N THR A 102 -5.26 6.35 0.38
CA THR A 102 -6.50 5.67 0.06
C THR A 102 -7.57 6.07 1.06
N ILE A 103 -8.74 6.42 0.55
CA ILE A 103 -9.89 6.76 1.39
C ILE A 103 -10.50 5.45 1.88
N TYR A 104 -10.60 5.33 3.20
CA TYR A 104 -11.30 4.25 3.87
C TYR A 104 -12.53 4.77 4.58
N TYR A 105 -13.60 3.99 4.48
CA TYR A 105 -14.82 4.13 5.25
C TYR A 105 -14.80 3.10 6.37
N VAL A 106 -15.15 3.50 7.59
CA VAL A 106 -15.05 2.67 8.79
C VAL A 106 -16.33 2.78 9.61
N ARG A 107 -16.78 1.64 10.13
CA ARG A 107 -17.86 1.54 11.12
C ARG A 107 -17.46 0.63 12.26
N ALA A 108 -17.83 1.01 13.48
CA ALA A 108 -17.86 0.08 14.59
C ALA A 108 -19.12 -0.80 14.47
N PHE A 109 -19.03 -2.06 14.86
CA PHE A 109 -20.15 -2.99 14.84
C PHE A 109 -20.26 -3.77 16.15
N ALA A 110 -21.48 -4.14 16.50
CA ALA A 110 -21.80 -5.01 17.62
C ALA A 110 -22.93 -5.98 17.23
N THR A 111 -22.75 -7.27 17.48
CA THR A 111 -23.71 -8.33 17.19
C THR A 111 -24.26 -8.89 18.48
N ASN A 112 -25.58 -8.91 18.62
CA ASN A 112 -26.30 -9.54 19.72
C ASN A 112 -27.33 -10.56 19.16
N GLY A 113 -28.19 -11.09 20.03
CA GLY A 113 -29.21 -12.08 19.65
C GLY A 113 -30.26 -11.60 18.63
N VAL A 114 -30.36 -10.29 18.38
CA VAL A 114 -31.27 -9.70 17.39
C VAL A 114 -30.58 -9.53 16.03
N GLY A 115 -29.31 -9.14 16.02
CA GLY A 115 -28.53 -8.96 14.80
C GLY A 115 -27.30 -8.06 15.01
N THR A 116 -26.75 -7.57 13.89
CA THR A 116 -25.59 -6.68 13.90
C THR A 116 -26.01 -5.22 13.78
N ALA A 117 -25.69 -4.45 14.80
CA ALA A 117 -25.75 -3.00 14.77
C ALA A 117 -24.45 -2.41 14.23
N TYR A 118 -24.54 -1.22 13.62
CA TYR A 118 -23.41 -0.45 13.14
C TYR A 118 -23.49 0.97 13.68
N SER A 119 -22.33 1.56 13.96
CA SER A 119 -22.22 2.99 14.23
C SER A 119 -22.51 3.82 12.98
N ASP A 120 -22.53 5.14 13.16
CA ASP A 120 -22.32 6.06 12.04
C ASP A 120 -21.00 5.73 11.31
N GLU A 121 -20.98 6.02 10.02
CA GLU A 121 -19.78 5.90 9.21
C GLU A 121 -18.88 7.11 9.41
N ILE A 122 -17.58 6.85 9.57
CA ILE A 122 -16.54 7.86 9.41
C ILE A 122 -15.63 7.47 8.27
N SER A 123 -14.93 8.46 7.71
CA SER A 123 -13.91 8.23 6.69
C SER A 123 -12.60 8.90 7.07
N PHE A 124 -11.49 8.28 6.67
CA PHE A 124 -10.18 8.92 6.68
C PHE A 124 -9.43 8.58 5.39
N THR A 125 -8.47 9.42 5.06
CA THR A 125 -7.47 9.10 4.03
C THR A 125 -6.24 8.58 4.73
N SER A 126 -5.81 7.36 4.42
CA SER A 126 -4.51 6.88 4.88
C SER A 126 -3.41 7.82 4.38
N THR A 127 -2.43 8.10 5.23
CA THR A 127 -1.40 9.07 4.89
C THR A 127 -0.32 8.42 4.02
N ASN A 128 0.21 9.18 3.06
CA ASN A 128 1.55 8.93 2.51
C ASN A 128 2.66 9.41 3.46
N GLU A 129 2.28 10.00 4.59
CA GLU A 129 3.20 10.58 5.55
C GLU A 129 3.86 9.47 6.36
N CYS A 130 5.19 9.46 6.28
CA CYS A 130 6.05 8.72 7.18
C CYS A 130 5.80 9.19 8.62
N THR A 131 5.00 8.45 9.37
CA THR A 131 4.72 8.65 10.81
C THR A 131 5.69 7.91 11.72
N MET A 132 6.58 7.09 11.15
CA MET A 132 7.69 6.48 11.86
C MET A 132 8.92 7.40 11.84
N ASN A 133 10.09 6.83 12.10
CA ASN A 133 11.31 7.60 12.22
C ASN A 133 11.77 8.15 10.87
N ILE A 134 12.37 9.34 10.89
CA ILE A 134 13.02 9.97 9.73
C ILE A 134 14.51 9.98 9.99
N PHE A 135 15.29 9.47 9.04
CA PHE A 135 16.74 9.62 9.02
C PHE A 135 17.09 10.92 8.29
N ASP A 136 17.79 11.82 8.97
CA ASP A 136 18.24 13.08 8.38
C ASP A 136 19.67 12.95 7.82
N GLY A 137 19.81 13.12 6.51
CA GLY A 137 21.05 12.98 5.75
C GLY A 137 21.09 11.74 4.87
N ASP A 138 22.29 11.44 4.36
CA ASP A 138 22.56 10.29 3.49
C ASP A 138 22.84 9.04 4.32
N VAL A 139 22.41 7.89 3.81
CA VAL A 139 22.61 6.58 4.41
C VAL A 139 23.47 5.73 3.48
N VAL A 140 24.58 5.21 4.01
CA VAL A 140 25.44 4.27 3.30
C VAL A 140 25.50 2.97 4.09
N LEU A 141 24.95 1.89 3.52
CA LEU A 141 24.89 0.55 4.08
C LEU A 141 25.86 -0.35 3.31
N THR A 142 26.82 -0.91 4.01
CA THR A 142 27.96 -1.62 3.44
C THR A 142 28.10 -3.09 3.82
N SER A 143 27.20 -3.57 4.66
CA SER A 143 27.15 -4.95 5.15
C SER A 143 25.73 -5.34 5.56
N GLN A 144 25.46 -6.64 5.69
CA GLN A 144 24.16 -7.12 6.18
C GLN A 144 23.92 -6.66 7.62
N SER A 145 24.95 -6.66 8.47
CA SER A 145 24.83 -6.15 9.84
C SER A 145 24.40 -4.68 9.89
N GLU A 146 24.89 -3.83 8.99
CA GLU A 146 24.47 -2.42 8.91
C GLU A 146 23.02 -2.27 8.45
N ILE A 147 22.58 -3.07 7.48
CA ILE A 147 21.17 -3.11 7.04
C ILE A 147 20.27 -3.52 8.19
N ASN A 148 20.62 -4.61 8.89
CA ASN A 148 19.87 -5.10 10.03
C ASN A 148 19.80 -4.04 11.15
N ALA A 149 20.92 -3.40 11.47
CA ALA A 149 20.99 -2.35 12.48
C ALA A 149 20.18 -1.11 12.10
N PHE A 150 20.18 -0.73 10.82
CA PHE A 150 19.37 0.37 10.31
C PHE A 150 17.88 0.05 10.42
N GLY A 151 17.46 -1.14 9.99
CA GLY A 151 16.07 -1.60 10.01
C GLY A 151 15.42 -1.61 11.40
N LEU A 152 16.20 -1.88 12.46
CA LEU A 152 15.72 -1.80 13.85
C LEU A 152 15.20 -0.42 14.28
N ASN A 153 15.55 0.64 13.53
CA ASN A 153 15.08 1.99 13.79
C ASN A 153 13.74 2.30 13.13
N ASN A 154 13.18 1.41 12.30
CA ASN A 154 11.90 1.62 11.62
C ASN A 154 11.81 3.00 10.92
N TYR A 155 12.87 3.35 10.18
CA TYR A 155 12.84 4.55 9.37
C TYR A 155 11.89 4.35 8.19
N CYS A 156 11.00 5.31 7.93
CA CYS A 156 10.20 5.33 6.69
C CYS A 156 10.65 6.37 5.68
N LYS A 157 11.58 7.24 6.08
CA LYS A 157 12.11 8.30 5.22
C LYS A 157 13.59 8.51 5.48
N ILE A 158 14.34 8.64 4.39
CA ILE A 158 15.69 9.19 4.38
C ILE A 158 15.61 10.54 3.67
N THR A 159 16.05 11.63 4.30
CA THR A 159 16.00 12.95 3.67
C THR A 159 17.04 13.10 2.56
N GLY A 160 18.14 12.34 2.64
CA GLY A 160 19.18 12.23 1.63
C GLY A 160 19.14 10.91 0.85
N ASP A 161 20.31 10.51 0.35
CA ASP A 161 20.47 9.36 -0.55
C ASP A 161 20.55 8.04 0.23
N LEU A 162 19.98 6.97 -0.34
CA LEU A 162 20.16 5.60 0.12
C LEU A 162 21.19 4.90 -0.76
N VAL A 163 22.30 4.49 -0.16
CA VAL A 163 23.42 3.82 -0.82
C VAL A 163 23.59 2.43 -0.21
N ILE A 164 23.30 1.41 -0.98
CA ILE A 164 23.56 0.01 -0.64
C ILE A 164 24.74 -0.43 -1.49
N ARG A 165 25.88 -0.71 -0.87
CA ARG A 165 27.06 -1.14 -1.64
C ARG A 165 28.03 -1.97 -0.87
N GLN A 166 28.71 -2.93 -1.49
CA GLN A 166 29.77 -3.65 -0.79
C GLN A 166 31.15 -3.06 -1.08
N PRO A 167 32.03 -2.94 -0.07
CA PRO A 167 33.43 -2.62 -0.31
C PRO A 167 34.10 -3.68 -1.18
N GLN A 168 35.02 -3.25 -2.03
CA GLN A 168 35.79 -4.14 -2.90
C GLN A 168 36.55 -5.19 -2.08
N ASN A 169 36.53 -6.46 -2.53
CA ASN A 169 37.14 -7.63 -1.87
C ASN A 169 36.50 -8.01 -0.51
N THR A 170 35.25 -7.61 -0.25
CA THR A 170 34.52 -8.09 0.93
C THR A 170 34.20 -9.58 0.76
N THR A 171 34.53 -10.40 1.77
CA THR A 171 34.27 -11.85 1.77
C THR A 171 33.45 -12.32 2.97
N THR A 172 33.00 -11.39 3.81
CA THR A 172 32.25 -11.64 5.05
C THR A 172 31.18 -10.59 5.22
N ASP A 173 30.10 -10.94 5.91
CA ASP A 173 28.96 -10.02 6.17
C ASP A 173 28.36 -9.44 4.87
N LEU A 174 28.17 -10.34 3.91
CA LEU A 174 27.71 -10.00 2.57
C LEU A 174 26.23 -9.60 2.60
N ILE A 175 25.90 -8.55 1.83
CA ILE A 175 24.51 -8.08 1.69
C ILE A 175 23.75 -9.10 0.87
N THR A 176 22.71 -9.69 1.46
CA THR A 176 21.88 -10.74 0.87
C THR A 176 20.39 -10.48 1.05
N ASP A 177 20.00 -9.59 1.95
CA ASP A 177 18.62 -9.39 2.35
C ASP A 177 18.36 -7.90 2.65
N LEU A 178 17.41 -7.29 1.96
CA LEU A 178 16.97 -5.91 2.20
C LEU A 178 15.66 -5.84 2.99
N SER A 179 15.07 -6.97 3.42
CA SER A 179 13.81 -6.99 4.19
C SER A 179 13.80 -6.08 5.43
N PRO A 180 14.92 -5.83 6.15
CA PRO A 180 14.92 -4.86 7.25
C PRO A 180 14.61 -3.42 6.81
N LEU A 181 14.65 -3.11 5.51
CA LEU A 181 14.34 -1.81 4.93
C LEU A 181 12.88 -1.66 4.49
N GLU A 182 12.02 -2.67 4.73
CA GLU A 182 10.62 -2.74 4.26
C GLU A 182 9.76 -1.52 4.59
N ASN A 183 10.15 -0.76 5.60
CA ASN A 183 9.45 0.40 6.07
C ASN A 183 9.75 1.68 5.28
N LEU A 184 10.80 1.70 4.45
CA LEU A 184 11.21 2.85 3.67
C LEU A 184 10.20 3.15 2.56
N ARG A 185 9.85 4.44 2.44
CA ARG A 185 8.87 4.95 1.48
C ARG A 185 9.43 6.09 0.63
N TYR A 186 10.27 6.91 1.26
CA TYR A 186 10.85 8.12 0.66
C TYR A 186 12.37 8.11 0.80
N ILE A 187 13.06 8.33 -0.31
CA ILE A 187 14.51 8.53 -0.36
C ILE A 187 14.88 9.63 -1.38
N GLY A 188 16.09 10.18 -1.26
CA GLY A 188 16.67 11.11 -2.23
C GLY A 188 17.01 10.42 -3.55
N ARG A 189 18.16 9.75 -3.59
CA ARG A 189 18.56 8.84 -4.67
C ARG A 189 18.64 7.41 -4.16
N LEU A 190 18.50 6.47 -5.09
CA LEU A 190 18.81 5.07 -4.86
C LEU A 190 20.12 4.71 -5.58
N TRP A 191 21.10 4.24 -4.81
CA TRP A 191 22.31 3.59 -5.31
C TRP A 191 22.38 2.17 -4.77
N VAL A 192 22.38 1.18 -5.67
CA VAL A 192 22.66 -0.23 -5.35
C VAL A 192 23.85 -0.65 -6.18
N ASP A 193 25.04 -0.69 -5.56
CA ASP A 193 26.30 -0.85 -6.27
C ASP A 193 27.16 -1.99 -5.70
N ASP A 194 27.86 -2.74 -6.55
CA ASP A 194 28.89 -3.72 -6.14
C ASP A 194 28.37 -4.81 -5.15
N THR A 195 27.10 -5.20 -5.21
CA THR A 195 26.60 -6.33 -4.39
C THR A 195 26.88 -7.67 -5.07
N THR A 196 27.43 -8.61 -4.29
CA THR A 196 27.94 -9.89 -4.80
C THR A 196 26.99 -11.05 -4.57
N GLU A 197 26.12 -10.98 -3.56
CA GLU A 197 25.21 -12.05 -3.17
C GLU A 197 23.74 -11.61 -3.11
N LEU A 198 23.43 -10.35 -3.47
CA LEU A 198 22.06 -9.84 -3.48
C LEU A 198 21.36 -10.26 -4.78
N GLU A 199 20.28 -11.03 -4.67
CA GLU A 199 19.53 -11.58 -5.82
C GLU A 199 18.34 -10.71 -6.26
N ASP A 200 17.77 -9.94 -5.34
CA ASP A 200 16.63 -9.07 -5.59
C ASP A 200 16.67 -7.81 -4.70
N LEU A 201 15.70 -6.92 -4.87
CA LEU A 201 15.52 -5.73 -4.05
C LEU A 201 14.39 -5.88 -3.04
N ASP A 202 13.96 -7.11 -2.71
CA ASP A 202 12.84 -7.34 -1.79
C ASP A 202 13.17 -6.77 -0.41
N GLY A 203 12.23 -5.95 0.07
CA GLY A 203 12.44 -5.04 1.20
C GLY A 203 12.44 -3.57 0.80
N LEU A 204 12.47 -3.26 -0.50
CA LEU A 204 12.23 -1.89 -1.01
C LEU A 204 10.83 -1.70 -1.62
N HIS A 205 9.95 -2.69 -1.49
CA HIS A 205 8.63 -2.77 -2.13
C HIS A 205 7.63 -1.65 -1.74
N HIS A 206 7.90 -0.94 -0.64
CA HIS A 206 7.11 0.21 -0.20
C HIS A 206 7.71 1.57 -0.61
N LEU A 207 8.86 1.60 -1.29
CA LEU A 207 9.38 2.84 -1.86
C LEU A 207 8.40 3.32 -2.93
N SER A 208 7.74 4.43 -2.64
CA SER A 208 6.85 5.10 -3.59
C SER A 208 7.47 6.38 -4.15
N PHE A 209 8.45 6.96 -3.46
CA PHE A 209 9.06 8.22 -3.84
C PHE A 209 10.59 8.18 -3.81
N ILE A 210 11.19 8.44 -4.97
CA ILE A 210 12.62 8.69 -5.15
C ILE A 210 12.76 10.08 -5.78
N PHE A 211 13.47 10.98 -5.08
CA PHE A 211 13.54 12.39 -5.48
C PHE A 211 14.27 12.64 -6.79
N ASP A 212 15.38 11.95 -7.07
CA ASP A 212 16.27 12.36 -8.17
C ASP A 212 16.68 11.24 -9.12
N SER A 213 17.25 10.13 -8.65
CA SER A 213 17.72 9.09 -9.58
C SER A 213 17.79 7.70 -8.98
N ILE A 214 17.73 6.72 -9.87
CA ILE A 214 17.98 5.30 -9.60
C ILE A 214 19.27 4.90 -10.31
N ASN A 215 20.25 4.40 -9.56
CA ASN A 215 21.44 3.79 -10.15
C ASN A 215 21.65 2.41 -9.54
N ILE A 216 21.67 1.38 -10.38
CA ILE A 216 21.83 -0.02 -9.98
C ILE A 216 22.99 -0.58 -10.80
N ASN A 217 24.18 -0.67 -10.21
CA ASN A 217 25.38 -1.04 -10.94
C ASN A 217 26.19 -2.18 -10.32
N ASP A 218 26.87 -2.97 -11.13
CA ASP A 218 27.87 -3.93 -10.66
C ASP A 218 27.32 -5.00 -9.70
N ASN A 219 26.03 -5.33 -9.78
CA ASN A 219 25.41 -6.35 -8.93
C ASN A 219 25.33 -7.67 -9.69
N VAL A 220 26.25 -8.60 -9.38
CA VAL A 220 26.47 -9.78 -10.23
C VAL A 220 25.31 -10.78 -10.17
N LEU A 221 24.69 -10.96 -9.00
CA LEU A 221 23.57 -11.89 -8.78
C LEU A 221 22.19 -11.23 -8.84
N LEU A 222 22.11 -9.89 -8.86
CA LEU A 222 20.83 -9.18 -8.89
C LEU A 222 20.06 -9.52 -10.16
N ALA A 223 18.99 -10.29 -10.00
CA ALA A 223 18.16 -10.83 -11.06
C ALA A 223 16.80 -10.12 -11.16
N ASN A 224 16.35 -9.52 -10.06
CA ASN A 224 15.02 -8.93 -9.93
C ASN A 224 15.06 -7.54 -9.28
N ILE A 225 14.32 -6.58 -9.85
CA ILE A 225 14.13 -5.22 -9.31
C ILE A 225 12.65 -4.85 -9.11
N ASP A 226 11.74 -5.83 -9.13
CA ASP A 226 10.28 -5.63 -9.08
C ASP A 226 9.81 -4.95 -7.80
N ALA A 227 10.60 -4.99 -6.73
CA ALA A 227 10.37 -4.21 -5.53
C ALA A 227 10.32 -2.69 -5.80
N LEU A 228 10.78 -2.19 -6.95
CA LEU A 228 10.64 -0.77 -7.31
C LEU A 228 9.28 -0.43 -7.94
N GLY A 229 8.38 -1.40 -8.13
CA GLY A 229 7.14 -1.24 -8.89
C GLY A 229 6.16 -0.20 -8.33
N ALA A 230 6.30 0.20 -7.06
CA ALA A 230 5.49 1.24 -6.43
C ALA A 230 6.03 2.67 -6.65
N VAL A 231 7.24 2.83 -7.20
CA VAL A 231 7.84 4.16 -7.43
C VAL A 231 7.11 4.86 -8.58
N ASP A 232 6.49 6.01 -8.28
CA ASP A 232 5.72 6.82 -9.24
C ASP A 232 6.23 8.26 -9.39
N SER A 233 7.33 8.59 -8.70
CA SER A 233 7.89 9.94 -8.70
C SER A 233 8.55 10.31 -10.03
N ALA A 234 8.47 11.60 -10.38
CA ALA A 234 9.28 12.17 -11.46
C ALA A 234 10.75 12.20 -11.03
N MET A 235 11.66 11.85 -11.94
CA MET A 235 13.09 11.77 -11.63
C MET A 235 13.96 12.27 -12.80
N THR A 236 15.24 12.51 -12.54
CA THR A 236 16.19 12.97 -13.54
C THR A 236 16.75 11.83 -14.37
N SER A 237 17.14 10.73 -13.73
CA SER A 237 17.84 9.67 -14.45
C SER A 237 17.71 8.27 -13.87
N ILE A 238 17.80 7.30 -14.77
CA ILE A 238 17.84 5.88 -14.48
C ILE A 238 19.12 5.31 -15.11
N ALA A 239 19.98 4.69 -14.30
CA ALA A 239 21.18 4.02 -14.78
C ALA A 239 21.23 2.58 -14.25
N ILE A 240 21.22 1.60 -15.15
CA ILE A 240 21.27 0.18 -14.80
C ILE A 240 22.43 -0.46 -15.57
N ARG A 241 23.53 -0.77 -14.88
CA ARG A 241 24.75 -1.20 -15.58
C ARG A 241 25.44 -2.40 -14.94
N ARG A 242 25.96 -3.32 -15.75
CA ARG A 242 26.82 -4.41 -15.25
C ARG A 242 26.11 -5.28 -14.18
N ASN A 243 24.80 -5.49 -14.33
CA ASN A 243 24.05 -6.46 -13.52
C ASN A 243 23.92 -7.74 -14.33
N ASN A 244 24.76 -8.73 -14.02
CA ASN A 244 24.95 -9.90 -14.88
C ASN A 244 23.72 -10.81 -14.95
N SER A 245 22.94 -10.85 -13.88
CA SER A 245 21.81 -11.77 -13.73
C SER A 245 20.45 -11.10 -13.98
N LEU A 246 20.41 -9.78 -14.17
CA LEU A 246 19.16 -9.02 -14.31
C LEU A 246 18.43 -9.38 -15.61
N ILE A 247 17.18 -9.86 -15.49
CA ILE A 247 16.42 -10.46 -16.60
C ILE A 247 15.52 -9.45 -17.32
N ASN A 248 14.94 -8.51 -16.58
CA ASN A 248 14.06 -7.46 -17.06
C ASN A 248 14.25 -6.18 -16.22
N VAL A 249 13.43 -5.15 -16.48
CA VAL A 249 13.37 -3.93 -15.66
C VAL A 249 11.92 -3.62 -15.27
N ASP A 250 11.09 -4.65 -15.09
CA ASP A 250 9.63 -4.50 -14.96
C ASP A 250 9.23 -3.70 -13.72
N GLY A 251 10.01 -3.78 -12.64
CA GLY A 251 9.92 -2.90 -11.48
C GLY A 251 10.01 -1.38 -11.76
N LEU A 252 10.36 -0.94 -12.97
CA LEU A 252 10.36 0.48 -13.33
C LEU A 252 9.02 0.99 -13.90
N SER A 253 8.01 0.12 -14.04
CA SER A 253 6.76 0.43 -14.77
C SER A 253 5.94 1.58 -14.20
N GLY A 254 6.12 1.91 -12.92
CA GLY A 254 5.45 3.04 -12.26
C GLY A 254 6.02 4.40 -12.65
N ILE A 255 7.24 4.46 -13.21
CA ILE A 255 7.92 5.72 -13.53
C ILE A 255 7.42 6.24 -14.86
N THR A 256 6.71 7.38 -14.83
CA THR A 256 6.12 7.97 -16.06
C THR A 256 6.85 9.18 -16.61
N THR A 257 7.72 9.79 -15.80
CA THR A 257 8.20 11.16 -16.02
C THR A 257 9.70 11.27 -15.80
N LEU A 258 10.43 11.71 -16.82
CA LEU A 258 11.83 12.13 -16.71
C LEU A 258 11.94 13.63 -16.96
N ILE A 259 12.48 14.35 -15.98
CA ILE A 259 12.57 15.82 -16.02
C ILE A 259 13.92 16.29 -15.51
N GLN A 260 14.40 17.40 -16.07
CA GLN A 260 15.59 18.06 -15.56
C GLN A 260 15.18 19.01 -14.43
N PRO A 261 15.68 18.85 -13.19
CA PRO A 261 15.41 19.80 -12.15
C PRO A 261 16.09 21.14 -12.50
N THR A 262 15.49 22.25 -12.05
CA THR A 262 16.02 23.58 -12.30
C THR A 262 17.44 23.72 -11.74
N GLY A 263 18.39 24.13 -12.60
CA GLY A 263 19.79 24.37 -12.21
C GLY A 263 20.75 23.18 -12.40
N TYR A 264 20.28 22.05 -12.93
CA TYR A 264 21.15 20.93 -13.32
C TYR A 264 21.60 21.07 -14.77
N SER A 265 22.84 20.66 -15.07
CA SER A 265 23.44 20.79 -16.41
C SER A 265 23.24 19.57 -17.29
N ASN A 266 23.00 18.39 -16.70
CA ASN A 266 22.87 17.15 -17.45
C ASN A 266 21.40 16.93 -17.80
N PRO A 267 21.09 16.59 -19.05
CA PRO A 267 19.72 16.29 -19.45
C PRO A 267 19.23 14.99 -18.79
N PRO A 268 17.90 14.80 -18.72
CA PRO A 268 17.32 13.56 -18.19
C PRO A 268 17.75 12.38 -19.06
N HIS A 269 17.98 11.22 -18.46
CA HIS A 269 18.42 10.07 -19.26
C HIS A 269 18.08 8.71 -18.67
N VAL A 270 17.90 7.75 -19.57
CA VAL A 270 17.94 6.32 -19.27
C VAL A 270 19.21 5.74 -19.87
N TYR A 271 20.06 5.15 -19.03
CA TYR A 271 21.27 4.47 -19.47
C TYR A 271 21.32 3.03 -18.97
N ILE A 272 21.02 2.09 -19.87
CA ILE A 272 21.08 0.66 -19.60
C ILE A 272 22.27 0.09 -20.36
N SER A 273 23.26 -0.45 -19.64
CA SER A 273 24.48 -0.94 -20.26
C SER A 273 25.02 -2.22 -19.66
N SER A 274 25.51 -3.14 -20.50
CA SER A 274 26.30 -4.29 -20.04
C SER A 274 25.51 -5.18 -19.07
N ASN A 275 24.22 -5.40 -19.35
CA ASN A 275 23.37 -6.35 -18.62
C ASN A 275 23.14 -7.57 -19.53
N PRO A 276 24.02 -8.59 -19.50
CA PRO A 276 24.04 -9.68 -20.47
C PRO A 276 22.80 -10.59 -20.43
N ALA A 277 22.14 -10.71 -19.27
CA ALA A 277 20.93 -11.53 -19.09
C ALA A 277 19.63 -10.79 -19.45
N LEU A 278 19.69 -9.47 -19.70
CA LEU A 278 18.50 -8.63 -19.90
C LEU A 278 17.80 -8.99 -21.22
N THR A 279 16.57 -9.48 -21.12
CA THR A 279 15.79 -10.00 -22.26
C THR A 279 14.81 -8.99 -22.84
N ASN A 280 14.35 -8.05 -22.02
CA ASN A 280 13.42 -6.99 -22.42
C ASN A 280 13.67 -5.71 -21.60
N ILE A 281 12.97 -4.64 -21.97
CA ILE A 281 12.96 -3.36 -21.25
C ILE A 281 11.52 -2.87 -21.01
N ASP A 282 10.56 -3.79 -20.89
CA ASP A 282 9.13 -3.46 -20.94
C ASP A 282 8.67 -2.59 -19.76
N GLY A 283 9.35 -2.68 -18.61
CA GLY A 283 9.18 -1.75 -17.50
C GLY A 283 9.48 -0.28 -17.81
N LEU A 284 10.11 0.06 -18.94
CA LEU A 284 10.23 1.45 -19.39
C LEU A 284 8.96 1.98 -20.08
N GLY A 285 7.98 1.11 -20.37
CA GLY A 285 6.78 1.45 -21.15
C GLY A 285 5.90 2.53 -20.51
N GLY A 286 6.04 2.77 -19.20
CA GLY A 286 5.37 3.85 -18.48
C GLY A 286 5.89 5.25 -18.82
N LEU A 287 7.11 5.37 -19.37
CA LEU A 287 7.74 6.66 -19.68
C LEU A 287 7.00 7.38 -20.81
N VAL A 288 6.21 8.39 -20.46
CA VAL A 288 5.40 9.18 -21.40
C VAL A 288 5.70 10.67 -21.34
N ASN A 289 6.17 11.18 -20.20
CA ASN A 289 6.45 12.59 -19.97
C ASN A 289 7.96 12.82 -19.92
N VAL A 290 8.58 12.99 -21.09
CA VAL A 290 10.02 13.28 -21.23
C VAL A 290 10.23 14.66 -21.86
N THR A 291 11.36 15.28 -21.57
CA THR A 291 11.77 16.55 -22.19
C THR A 291 12.52 16.33 -23.50
N ASP A 292 12.52 17.32 -24.39
CA ASP A 292 13.15 17.24 -25.73
C ASP A 292 14.66 16.97 -25.69
N ASP A 293 15.33 17.20 -24.56
CA ASP A 293 16.75 16.90 -24.32
C ASP A 293 16.99 15.51 -23.72
N THR A 294 15.95 14.72 -23.45
CA THR A 294 16.05 13.40 -22.81
C THR A 294 16.87 12.43 -23.66
N GLY A 295 17.88 11.81 -23.06
CA GLY A 295 18.74 10.82 -23.69
C GLY A 295 18.35 9.38 -23.35
N ILE A 296 18.20 8.52 -24.36
CA ILE A 296 18.03 7.07 -24.17
C ILE A 296 19.26 6.35 -24.73
N ALA A 297 19.94 5.59 -23.90
CA ALA A 297 21.14 4.84 -24.29
C ALA A 297 21.04 3.39 -23.82
N LEU A 298 20.98 2.47 -24.78
CA LEU A 298 21.02 1.02 -24.59
C LEU A 298 22.31 0.49 -25.20
N SER A 299 23.14 -0.18 -24.41
CA SER A 299 24.40 -0.72 -24.91
C SER A 299 24.81 -2.05 -24.30
N ASN A 300 25.44 -2.93 -25.09
CA ASN A 300 25.93 -4.22 -24.59
C ASN A 300 24.84 -5.05 -23.88
N VAL A 301 23.64 -5.11 -24.48
CA VAL A 301 22.47 -5.88 -24.00
C VAL A 301 22.10 -6.92 -25.06
N PRO A 302 22.81 -8.06 -25.11
CA PRO A 302 22.83 -8.94 -26.27
C PRO A 302 21.56 -9.76 -26.48
N LEU A 303 20.72 -9.94 -25.46
CA LEU A 303 19.50 -10.77 -25.54
C LEU A 303 18.23 -9.99 -25.88
N ILE A 304 18.26 -8.65 -25.82
CA ILE A 304 17.12 -7.82 -26.22
C ILE A 304 16.88 -7.96 -27.72
N THR A 305 15.66 -8.36 -28.10
CA THR A 305 15.28 -8.59 -29.50
C THR A 305 14.49 -7.44 -30.13
N GLN A 306 13.87 -6.60 -29.31
CA GLN A 306 13.08 -5.44 -29.69
C GLN A 306 13.12 -4.40 -28.56
N VAL A 307 12.67 -3.17 -28.84
CA VAL A 307 12.69 -2.06 -27.86
C VAL A 307 11.27 -1.61 -27.51
N SER A 308 10.33 -2.57 -27.40
CA SER A 308 8.90 -2.33 -27.15
C SER A 308 8.64 -1.48 -25.91
N GLY A 309 9.45 -1.65 -24.87
CA GLY A 309 9.41 -0.82 -23.68
C GLY A 309 9.65 0.68 -23.91
N LEU A 310 10.04 1.12 -25.09
CA LEU A 310 10.16 2.54 -25.44
C LEU A 310 8.88 3.12 -26.07
N SER A 311 7.81 2.32 -26.25
CA SER A 311 6.59 2.73 -26.96
C SER A 311 5.84 3.91 -26.34
N GLY A 312 6.04 4.15 -25.04
CA GLY A 312 5.46 5.30 -24.33
C GLY A 312 6.11 6.64 -24.74
N LEU A 313 7.36 6.61 -25.19
CA LEU A 313 8.09 7.82 -25.58
C LEU A 313 7.51 8.39 -26.87
N SER A 314 7.36 9.71 -26.92
CA SER A 314 6.85 10.39 -28.12
C SER A 314 7.52 11.74 -28.35
N GLY A 315 7.48 12.23 -29.59
CA GLY A 315 8.00 13.57 -29.91
C GLY A 315 9.50 13.60 -30.15
N THR A 316 10.22 14.50 -29.48
CA THR A 316 11.67 14.68 -29.64
C THR A 316 12.42 14.05 -28.48
N LEU A 317 13.49 13.32 -28.77
CA LEU A 317 14.51 12.95 -27.80
C LEU A 317 15.78 13.75 -28.04
N GLY A 318 16.57 13.99 -26.99
CA GLY A 318 17.87 14.64 -27.12
C GLY A 318 18.91 13.72 -27.76
N ASN A 319 18.85 12.42 -27.45
CA ASN A 319 19.72 11.39 -28.02
C ASN A 319 19.03 10.02 -27.94
N LEU A 320 19.24 9.16 -28.94
CA LEU A 320 18.91 7.74 -28.93
C LEU A 320 20.13 6.95 -29.39
N THR A 321 20.73 6.18 -28.48
CA THR A 321 21.92 5.38 -28.74
C THR A 321 21.62 3.91 -28.52
N LEU A 322 21.72 3.09 -29.58
CA LEU A 322 21.58 1.63 -29.55
C LEU A 322 22.89 1.00 -30.05
N VAL A 323 23.69 0.43 -29.14
CA VAL A 323 25.06 -0.02 -29.46
C VAL A 323 25.33 -1.42 -28.94
N ASN A 324 25.94 -2.27 -29.77
CA ASN A 324 26.28 -3.65 -29.39
C ASN A 324 25.07 -4.43 -28.82
N MET A 325 23.99 -4.46 -29.60
CA MET A 325 22.76 -5.21 -29.31
C MET A 325 22.57 -6.30 -30.38
N PRO A 326 23.40 -7.34 -30.44
CA PRO A 326 23.36 -8.34 -31.51
C PRO A 326 22.04 -9.13 -31.59
N GLY A 327 21.26 -9.20 -30.51
CA GLY A 327 19.93 -9.81 -30.50
C GLY A 327 18.84 -8.95 -31.12
N LEU A 328 19.05 -7.64 -31.31
CA LEU A 328 18.03 -6.69 -31.76
C LEU A 328 17.66 -6.98 -33.23
N ILE A 329 16.45 -7.49 -33.47
CA ILE A 329 15.97 -7.87 -34.80
C ILE A 329 14.99 -6.86 -35.39
N ASN A 330 14.34 -6.04 -34.56
CA ASN A 330 13.43 -4.98 -35.00
C ASN A 330 13.50 -3.76 -34.06
N LEU A 331 12.86 -2.67 -34.47
CA LEU A 331 12.80 -1.41 -33.72
C LEU A 331 11.36 -1.11 -33.23
N GLU A 332 10.58 -2.17 -32.98
CA GLU A 332 9.25 -2.02 -32.37
C GLU A 332 9.38 -1.29 -31.03
N GLY A 333 8.53 -0.28 -30.81
CA GLY A 333 8.59 0.64 -29.68
C GLY A 333 9.13 2.04 -29.99
N LEU A 334 9.70 2.27 -31.18
CA LEU A 334 10.18 3.62 -31.58
C LEU A 334 9.18 4.43 -32.43
N GLU A 335 7.97 3.92 -32.66
CA GLU A 335 7.02 4.45 -33.65
C GLU A 335 6.55 5.88 -33.33
N ASN A 336 6.55 6.23 -32.05
CA ASN A 336 6.04 7.51 -31.56
C ASN A 336 7.13 8.61 -31.47
N ILE A 337 8.40 8.23 -31.62
CA ILE A 337 9.54 9.17 -31.64
C ILE A 337 9.65 9.79 -33.04
N ARG A 338 9.50 11.11 -33.11
CA ARG A 338 9.49 11.88 -34.37
C ARG A 338 10.88 12.41 -34.74
N THR A 339 11.66 12.77 -33.73
CA THR A 339 12.95 13.45 -33.87
C THR A 339 13.92 12.98 -32.80
N VAL A 340 15.16 12.77 -33.19
CA VAL A 340 16.28 12.55 -32.26
C VAL A 340 17.27 13.68 -32.50
N GLY A 341 17.54 14.44 -31.46
CA GLY A 341 18.56 15.49 -31.44
C GLY A 341 19.94 14.90 -31.67
N GLY A 342 20.80 15.69 -32.32
CA GLY A 342 22.23 15.50 -32.23
C GLY A 342 22.74 16.51 -31.22
N ILE A 343 23.08 16.06 -30.02
CA ILE A 343 23.92 16.83 -29.09
C ILE A 343 25.36 16.44 -29.38
#